data_AF-A0AAN5R4I9-F1
#
_entry.id   AF-A0AAN5R4I9-F1
#
_cell.length_a   1.000
_cell.length_b   1.000
_cell.length_c   1.000
_cell.angle_alpha   90.00
_cell.angle_beta   90.00
_cell.angle_gamma   90.00
#
_symmetry.space_group_name_H-M   'P 1'
#
loop_
_entity.id
_entity.type
_entity.pdbx_description
1 polymer ?
#
loop_
_entity_poly.entity_id
_entity_poly.type
_entity_poly.pdbx_seq_one_letter_code
_entity_poly.pdbx_strand_id
1 'polypeptide(L)'
;MWYLNIMRNLLKKLPEASRKDGEFFLDKLFLAVKRIDNNPEMEFFLGLIEKSFLKFENEKPGSVTLVKFSRHILGLTLLYIKSGNDSAIWNSDFIPVLGEIKKFLDTEKEGKPFYKFLNQLEAEVFASLNHQLSIDFNHFSSILKRNSDLKIIQSFTEACKGLDNDGSEEFNQVMKDAEAYLINLQFAIDFDSGFSREDTDENLGNTTLQKSSHVNSMSMSASNLHRLGIFKALANSGDLSDQTSLFINQNNVPV
;
A
#
# COMPACT_ATOMS: atom_id res chain seq x y z
N MET A 1 5.64 -10.95 3.55
CA MET A 1 5.75 -9.71 2.75
C MET A 1 5.53 -8.54 3.69
N TRP A 2 6.34 -7.48 3.60
CA TRP A 2 6.31 -6.38 4.57
C TRP A 2 4.93 -5.71 4.68
N TYR A 3 4.29 -5.46 3.53
CA TYR A 3 2.97 -4.83 3.45
C TYR A 3 1.88 -5.66 4.13
N LEU A 4 1.92 -6.99 3.97
CA LEU A 4 0.93 -7.89 4.56
C LEU A 4 1.05 -7.89 6.08
N ASN A 5 2.27 -7.86 6.61
CA ASN A 5 2.50 -7.78 8.06
C ASN A 5 1.96 -6.47 8.64
N ILE A 6 2.14 -5.34 7.92
CA ILE A 6 1.57 -4.06 8.33
C ILE A 6 0.04 -4.12 8.31
N MET A 7 -0.56 -4.64 7.23
CA MET A 7 -2.02 -4.77 7.09
C MET A 7 -2.63 -5.67 8.18
N ARG A 8 -1.93 -6.71 8.61
CA ARG A 8 -2.37 -7.60 9.70
C ARG A 8 -2.55 -6.88 11.04
N ASN A 9 -1.88 -5.74 11.26
CA ASN A 9 -2.10 -4.94 12.48
C ASN A 9 -3.51 -4.33 12.55
N LEU A 10 -4.24 -4.22 11.42
CA LEU A 10 -5.64 -3.80 11.40
C LEU A 10 -6.60 -4.90 11.85
N LEU A 11 -6.17 -6.17 11.90
CA LEU A 11 -7.04 -7.28 12.33
C LEU A 11 -7.51 -7.12 13.78
N LYS A 12 -6.78 -6.36 14.62
CA LYS A 12 -7.24 -6.02 15.99
C LYS A 12 -8.57 -5.24 16.01
N LYS A 13 -8.93 -4.59 14.90
CA LYS A 13 -10.19 -3.85 14.73
C LYS A 13 -11.38 -4.78 14.48
N LEU A 14 -11.13 -6.01 14.06
CA LEU A 14 -12.15 -7.05 13.91
C LEU A 14 -12.49 -7.69 15.26
N PRO A 15 -13.74 -8.15 15.45
CA PRO A 15 -14.08 -9.08 16.52
C PRO A 15 -13.13 -10.26 16.53
N GLU A 16 -12.76 -10.73 17.72
CA GLU A 16 -11.76 -11.80 17.88
C GLU A 16 -12.13 -13.06 17.08
N ALA A 17 -13.41 -13.44 17.09
CA ALA A 17 -13.95 -14.56 16.32
C ALA A 17 -13.73 -14.45 14.81
N SER A 18 -13.60 -13.23 14.27
CA SER A 18 -13.44 -12.98 12.83
C SER A 18 -11.99 -12.71 12.41
N ARG A 19 -11.03 -12.67 13.35
CA ARG A 19 -9.63 -12.30 13.02
C ARG A 19 -8.95 -13.30 12.09
N LYS A 20 -9.16 -14.60 12.31
CA LYS A 20 -8.62 -15.66 11.43
C LYS A 20 -9.17 -15.56 10.02
N ASP A 21 -10.46 -15.28 9.89
CA ASP A 21 -11.10 -15.06 8.58
C ASP A 21 -10.58 -13.79 7.91
N GLY A 22 -10.32 -12.72 8.68
CA GLY A 22 -9.69 -11.50 8.18
C GLY A 22 -8.25 -11.73 7.68
N GLU A 23 -7.46 -12.54 8.39
CA GLU A 23 -6.12 -12.93 7.95
C GLU A 23 -6.19 -13.75 6.65
N PHE A 24 -7.06 -14.77 6.61
CA PHE A 24 -7.28 -15.57 5.41
C PHE A 24 -7.75 -14.71 4.22
N PHE A 25 -8.63 -13.73 4.46
CA PHE A 25 -9.05 -12.77 3.44
C PHE A 25 -7.86 -12.00 2.87
N LEU A 26 -7.00 -11.42 3.74
CA LEU A 26 -5.83 -10.66 3.30
C LEU A 26 -4.88 -11.53 2.47
N ASP A 27 -4.55 -12.73 2.96
CA ASP A 27 -3.64 -13.65 2.28
C ASP A 27 -4.13 -14.00 0.88
N LYS A 28 -5.43 -14.32 0.76
CA LYS A 28 -6.04 -14.67 -0.53
C LYS A 28 -6.21 -13.46 -1.45
N LEU A 29 -6.45 -12.28 -0.92
CA LEU A 29 -6.52 -11.05 -1.71
C LEU A 29 -5.16 -10.73 -2.35
N PHE A 30 -4.07 -10.77 -1.58
CA PHE A 30 -2.74 -10.52 -2.15
C PHE A 30 -2.28 -11.60 -3.13
N LEU A 31 -2.72 -12.87 -2.93
CA LEU A 31 -2.54 -13.92 -3.93
C LEU A 31 -3.33 -13.63 -5.21
N ALA A 32 -4.55 -13.09 -5.11
CA ALA A 32 -5.36 -12.70 -6.26
C ALA A 32 -4.71 -11.53 -7.03
N VAL A 33 -4.22 -10.51 -6.31
CA VAL A 33 -3.46 -9.39 -6.90
C VAL A 33 -2.28 -9.90 -7.69
N LYS A 34 -1.44 -10.78 -7.11
CA LYS A 34 -0.26 -11.35 -7.80
C LYS A 34 -0.62 -12.10 -9.10
N ARG A 35 -1.82 -12.68 -9.19
CA ARG A 35 -2.28 -13.39 -10.40
C ARG A 35 -2.72 -12.44 -11.51
N ILE A 36 -3.23 -11.26 -11.14
CA ILE A 36 -3.69 -10.23 -12.08
C ILE A 36 -2.50 -9.39 -12.53
N ASP A 37 -1.67 -9.00 -11.58
CA ASP A 37 -0.46 -8.23 -11.77
C ASP A 37 0.65 -8.85 -10.93
N ASN A 38 1.62 -9.49 -11.61
CA ASN A 38 2.71 -10.19 -10.93
C ASN A 38 3.75 -9.23 -10.34
N ASN A 39 3.75 -7.96 -10.75
CA ASN A 39 4.65 -6.94 -10.22
C ASN A 39 3.92 -5.60 -10.02
N PRO A 40 2.99 -5.51 -9.05
CA PRO A 40 2.30 -4.26 -8.77
C PRO A 40 3.29 -3.16 -8.39
N GLU A 41 3.07 -1.97 -8.91
CA GLU A 41 3.88 -0.78 -8.60
C GLU A 41 3.84 -0.44 -7.10
N MET A 42 4.86 0.24 -6.59
CA MET A 42 5.00 0.50 -5.15
C MET A 42 3.80 1.31 -4.61
N GLU A 43 3.30 2.24 -5.40
CA GLU A 43 2.15 3.10 -5.12
C GLU A 43 0.90 2.30 -4.74
N PHE A 44 0.73 1.10 -5.33
CA PHE A 44 -0.36 0.20 -4.95
C PHE A 44 -0.27 -0.17 -3.47
N PHE A 45 0.90 -0.61 -3.00
CA PHE A 45 1.09 -1.03 -1.62
C PHE A 45 1.00 0.15 -0.65
N LEU A 46 1.63 1.27 -0.99
CA LEU A 46 1.65 2.48 -0.16
C LEU A 46 0.23 3.04 0.04
N GLY A 47 -0.50 3.20 -1.07
CA GLY A 47 -1.87 3.70 -1.05
C GLY A 47 -2.85 2.77 -0.36
N LEU A 48 -2.74 1.46 -0.62
CA LEU A 48 -3.57 0.46 0.06
C LEU A 48 -3.38 0.53 1.57
N ILE A 49 -2.13 0.56 2.05
CA ILE A 49 -1.84 0.63 3.49
C ILE A 49 -2.35 1.95 4.08
N GLU A 50 -1.95 3.08 3.51
CA GLU A 50 -2.26 4.40 4.06
C GLU A 50 -3.77 4.62 4.17
N LYS A 51 -4.53 4.37 3.09
CA LYS A 51 -5.99 4.55 3.10
C LYS A 51 -6.71 3.54 3.99
N SER A 52 -6.19 2.32 4.12
CA SER A 52 -6.76 1.33 5.04
C SER A 52 -6.61 1.73 6.50
N PHE A 53 -5.43 2.26 6.87
CA PHE A 53 -5.21 2.79 8.21
C PHE A 53 -6.06 4.04 8.44
N LEU A 54 -6.11 4.96 7.49
CA LEU A 54 -6.95 6.16 7.58
C LEU A 54 -8.42 5.81 7.91
N LYS A 55 -8.93 4.72 7.33
CA LYS A 55 -10.29 4.24 7.58
C LYS A 55 -10.50 3.61 8.96
N PHE A 56 -9.52 2.85 9.45
CA PHE A 56 -9.73 1.91 10.56
C PHE A 56 -8.86 2.14 11.79
N GLU A 57 -7.81 2.96 11.74
CA GLU A 57 -6.85 3.10 12.84
C GLU A 57 -7.50 3.66 14.11
N ASN A 58 -8.49 4.54 13.94
CA ASN A 58 -9.21 5.22 15.03
C ASN A 58 -10.48 4.46 15.47
N GLU A 59 -10.83 3.36 14.79
CA GLU A 59 -11.94 2.50 15.20
C GLU A 59 -11.59 1.75 16.49
N LYS A 60 -12.61 1.46 17.32
CA LYS A 60 -12.41 0.70 18.55
C LYS A 60 -11.99 -0.74 18.23
N PRO A 61 -11.13 -1.38 19.05
CA PRO A 61 -10.85 -2.80 18.89
C PRO A 61 -12.16 -3.62 18.89
N GLY A 62 -12.29 -4.56 17.95
CA GLY A 62 -13.49 -5.38 17.82
C GLY A 62 -14.74 -4.69 17.24
N SER A 63 -14.72 -3.40 16.89
CA SER A 63 -15.91 -2.69 16.40
C SER A 63 -16.18 -2.86 14.90
N VAL A 64 -15.19 -3.28 14.12
CA VAL A 64 -15.29 -3.34 12.66
C VAL A 64 -15.71 -4.74 12.23
N THR A 65 -16.88 -4.86 11.60
CA THR A 65 -17.33 -6.15 11.03
C THR A 65 -16.39 -6.62 9.92
N LEU A 66 -16.22 -7.93 9.77
CA LEU A 66 -15.44 -8.51 8.67
C LEU A 66 -15.92 -8.04 7.29
N VAL A 67 -17.22 -7.94 7.06
CA VAL A 67 -17.78 -7.46 5.78
C VAL A 67 -17.35 -6.02 5.48
N LYS A 68 -17.50 -5.09 6.43
CA LYS A 68 -17.04 -3.69 6.28
C LYS A 68 -15.54 -3.63 5.97
N PHE A 69 -14.73 -4.42 6.68
CA PHE A 69 -13.29 -4.50 6.45
C PHE A 69 -12.97 -5.03 5.05
N SER A 70 -13.42 -6.23 4.72
CA SER A 70 -13.13 -6.90 3.44
C SER A 70 -13.59 -6.10 2.23
N ARG A 71 -14.79 -5.49 2.30
CA ARG A 71 -15.29 -4.62 1.24
C ARG A 71 -14.39 -3.40 1.03
N HIS A 72 -14.04 -2.68 2.10
CA HIS A 72 -13.20 -1.49 1.97
C HIS A 72 -11.82 -1.82 1.39
N ILE A 73 -11.16 -2.84 1.93
CA ILE A 73 -9.83 -3.27 1.47
C ILE A 73 -9.86 -3.73 0.01
N LEU A 74 -10.90 -4.50 -0.38
CA LEU A 74 -11.07 -4.92 -1.78
C LEU A 74 -11.31 -3.71 -2.69
N GLY A 75 -12.18 -2.76 -2.31
CA GLY A 75 -12.42 -1.57 -3.12
C GLY A 75 -11.16 -0.72 -3.30
N LEU A 76 -10.35 -0.54 -2.24
CA LEU A 76 -9.04 0.11 -2.35
C LEU A 76 -8.11 -0.65 -3.30
N THR A 77 -8.12 -1.99 -3.23
CA THR A 77 -7.32 -2.84 -4.10
C THR A 77 -7.69 -2.64 -5.57
N LEU A 78 -8.98 -2.60 -5.89
CA LEU A 78 -9.47 -2.36 -7.26
C LEU A 78 -9.05 -0.99 -7.78
N LEU A 79 -9.08 0.04 -6.94
CA LEU A 79 -8.68 1.40 -7.32
C LEU A 79 -7.18 1.50 -7.56
N TYR A 80 -6.37 1.12 -6.56
CA TYR A 80 -4.94 1.37 -6.59
C TYR A 80 -4.20 0.55 -7.65
N ILE A 81 -4.64 -0.68 -7.90
CA ILE A 81 -4.00 -1.54 -8.90
C ILE A 81 -4.22 -0.99 -10.33
N LYS A 82 -5.37 -0.35 -10.57
CA LYS A 82 -5.68 0.29 -11.85
C LYS A 82 -5.04 1.65 -12.00
N SER A 83 -4.89 2.41 -10.92
CA SER A 83 -4.25 3.72 -10.97
C SER A 83 -2.72 3.63 -11.02
N GLY A 84 -2.16 2.54 -10.49
CA GLY A 84 -0.71 2.34 -10.42
C GLY A 84 -0.11 1.74 -11.69
N ASN A 85 -0.87 0.96 -12.46
CA ASN A 85 -0.35 0.24 -13.63
C ASN A 85 -0.81 0.90 -14.94
N ASP A 86 0.09 1.00 -15.93
CA ASP A 86 -0.24 1.45 -17.28
C ASP A 86 -1.00 0.40 -18.11
N SER A 87 -1.00 -0.85 -17.65
CA SER A 87 -1.80 -1.93 -18.22
C SER A 87 -3.27 -1.74 -17.87
N ALA A 88 -4.14 -1.93 -18.86
CA ALA A 88 -5.58 -1.89 -18.65
C ALA A 88 -6.03 -3.09 -17.80
N ILE A 89 -6.26 -2.85 -16.49
CA ILE A 89 -6.82 -3.82 -15.55
C ILE A 89 -8.31 -3.54 -15.34
N TRP A 90 -9.15 -4.54 -15.57
CA TRP A 90 -10.61 -4.44 -15.46
C TRP A 90 -11.12 -5.19 -14.25
N ASN A 91 -12.28 -4.79 -13.72
CA ASN A 91 -12.94 -5.53 -12.63
C ASN A 91 -13.29 -6.98 -13.01
N SER A 92 -13.45 -7.27 -14.31
CA SER A 92 -13.65 -8.63 -14.81
C SER A 92 -12.45 -9.54 -14.54
N ASP A 93 -11.24 -9.01 -14.50
CA ASP A 93 -10.00 -9.78 -14.33
C ASP A 93 -9.90 -10.34 -12.90
N PHE A 94 -10.60 -9.70 -11.95
CA PHE A 94 -10.71 -10.15 -10.57
C PHE A 94 -11.69 -11.30 -10.37
N ILE A 95 -12.73 -11.41 -11.20
CA ILE A 95 -13.79 -12.41 -11.04
C ILE A 95 -13.26 -13.85 -10.89
N PRO A 96 -12.36 -14.34 -11.78
CA PRO A 96 -11.86 -15.71 -11.68
C PRO A 96 -10.99 -15.97 -10.44
N VAL A 97 -10.41 -14.94 -9.82
CA VAL A 97 -9.44 -15.09 -8.73
C VAL A 97 -9.99 -14.78 -7.34
N LEU A 98 -11.17 -14.15 -7.24
CA LEU A 98 -11.78 -13.78 -5.95
C LEU A 98 -12.71 -14.84 -5.34
N GLY A 99 -12.83 -16.03 -5.96
CA GLY A 99 -13.77 -17.07 -5.54
C GLY A 99 -13.71 -17.44 -4.06
N GLU A 100 -12.50 -17.60 -3.50
CA GLU A 100 -12.29 -18.02 -2.11
C GLU A 100 -12.65 -16.94 -1.08
N ILE A 101 -12.59 -15.66 -1.47
CA ILE A 101 -12.84 -14.53 -0.57
C ILE A 101 -14.22 -13.91 -0.74
N LYS A 102 -14.98 -14.32 -1.76
CA LYS A 102 -16.35 -13.85 -2.03
C LYS A 102 -17.27 -14.00 -0.81
N LYS A 103 -17.10 -15.08 -0.04
CA LYS A 103 -17.88 -15.34 1.19
C LYS A 103 -17.78 -14.25 2.25
N PHE A 104 -16.69 -13.47 2.27
CA PHE A 104 -16.49 -12.37 3.23
C PHE A 104 -17.13 -11.05 2.79
N LEU A 105 -17.61 -10.98 1.55
CA LEU A 105 -18.13 -9.76 0.94
C LEU A 105 -19.65 -9.64 1.08
N ASP A 106 -20.34 -10.66 1.60
CA ASP A 106 -21.80 -10.68 1.77
C ASP A 106 -22.57 -10.32 0.48
N THR A 107 -22.10 -10.85 -0.66
CA THR A 107 -22.62 -10.50 -2.00
C THR A 107 -24.01 -11.06 -2.28
N GLU A 108 -24.41 -12.10 -1.56
CA GLU A 108 -25.67 -12.83 -1.80
C GLU A 108 -26.90 -11.96 -1.48
N LYS A 109 -26.78 -11.07 -0.51
CA LYS A 109 -27.85 -10.15 -0.12
C LYS A 109 -28.16 -9.08 -1.17
N GLU A 110 -27.26 -8.87 -2.13
CA GLU A 110 -27.39 -7.77 -3.07
C GLU A 110 -28.06 -8.15 -4.39
N GLY A 111 -28.28 -9.44 -4.65
CA GLY A 111 -29.06 -9.93 -5.80
C GLY A 111 -28.52 -9.58 -7.20
N LYS A 112 -27.33 -8.97 -7.29
CA LYS A 112 -26.73 -8.48 -8.53
C LYS A 112 -25.52 -9.33 -8.96
N PRO A 113 -25.21 -9.37 -10.28
CA PRO A 113 -24.01 -10.02 -10.79
C PRO A 113 -22.74 -9.51 -10.10
N PHE A 114 -21.79 -10.41 -9.86
CA PHE A 114 -20.58 -10.09 -9.09
C PHE A 114 -19.73 -8.96 -9.71
N TYR A 115 -19.66 -8.86 -11.04
CA TYR A 115 -18.97 -7.73 -11.68
C TYR A 115 -19.62 -6.37 -11.36
N LYS A 116 -20.96 -6.30 -11.29
CA LYS A 116 -21.67 -5.07 -10.88
C LYS A 116 -21.41 -4.75 -9.42
N PHE A 117 -21.29 -5.78 -8.57
CA PHE A 117 -20.87 -5.61 -7.19
C PHE A 117 -19.48 -4.97 -7.10
N LEU A 118 -18.49 -5.49 -7.87
CA LEU A 118 -17.14 -4.93 -7.88
C LEU A 118 -17.11 -3.47 -8.37
N ASN A 119 -17.84 -3.15 -9.44
CA ASN A 119 -17.96 -1.77 -9.93
C ASN A 119 -18.55 -0.82 -8.88
N GLN A 120 -19.61 -1.26 -8.19
CA GLN A 120 -20.21 -0.46 -7.13
C GLN A 120 -19.25 -0.28 -5.95
N LEU A 121 -18.56 -1.36 -5.55
CA LEU A 121 -17.62 -1.32 -4.45
C LEU A 121 -16.47 -0.35 -4.71
N GLU A 122 -15.90 -0.39 -5.92
CA GLU A 122 -14.88 0.54 -6.37
C GLU A 122 -15.37 1.99 -6.30
N ALA A 123 -16.56 2.28 -6.87
CA ALA A 123 -17.14 3.61 -6.87
C ALA A 123 -17.45 4.14 -5.45
N GLU A 124 -18.00 3.29 -4.58
CA GLU A 124 -18.29 3.64 -3.18
C GLU A 124 -17.02 3.97 -2.40
N VAL A 125 -15.96 3.18 -2.58
CA VAL A 125 -14.68 3.46 -1.92
C VAL A 125 -14.09 4.75 -2.46
N PHE A 126 -14.09 4.97 -3.77
CA PHE A 126 -13.56 6.19 -4.36
C PHE A 126 -14.30 7.44 -3.87
N ALA A 127 -15.63 7.38 -3.81
CA ALA A 127 -16.45 8.45 -3.23
C ALA A 127 -16.16 8.65 -1.74
N SER A 128 -15.95 7.58 -0.97
CA SER A 128 -15.64 7.67 0.46
C SER A 128 -14.27 8.31 0.76
N LEU A 129 -13.38 8.35 -0.24
CA LEU A 129 -12.10 9.05 -0.18
C LEU A 129 -12.17 10.49 -0.68
N ASN A 130 -13.38 11.02 -0.92
CA ASN A 130 -13.59 12.29 -1.61
C ASN A 130 -12.84 12.36 -2.95
N HIS A 131 -12.74 11.23 -3.64
CA HIS A 131 -12.01 11.08 -4.90
C HIS A 131 -10.50 11.34 -4.81
N GLN A 132 -9.91 11.34 -3.61
CA GLN A 132 -8.48 11.58 -3.39
C GLN A 132 -7.72 10.26 -3.21
N LEU A 133 -6.92 9.90 -4.23
CA LEU A 133 -6.04 8.74 -4.21
C LEU A 133 -4.59 9.07 -3.83
N SER A 134 -4.25 10.35 -3.66
CA SER A 134 -2.92 10.75 -3.24
C SER A 134 -2.57 10.17 -1.88
N ILE A 135 -1.37 9.63 -1.78
CA ILE A 135 -0.84 9.05 -0.55
C ILE A 135 -0.40 10.20 0.35
N ASP A 136 -0.89 10.22 1.58
CA ASP A 136 -0.32 11.10 2.61
C ASP A 136 0.94 10.43 3.16
N PHE A 137 2.10 10.85 2.68
CA PHE A 137 3.39 10.29 3.06
C PHE A 137 3.79 10.57 4.52
N ASN A 138 3.26 11.64 5.12
CA ASN A 138 3.46 11.92 6.55
C ASN A 138 2.67 10.91 7.40
N HIS A 139 1.42 10.69 7.02
CA HIS A 139 0.58 9.66 7.65
C HIS A 139 1.19 8.27 7.45
N PHE A 140 1.63 7.92 6.24
CA PHE A 140 2.30 6.65 5.95
C PHE A 140 3.57 6.44 6.78
N SER A 141 4.44 7.45 6.90
CA SER A 141 5.62 7.41 7.77
C SER A 141 5.25 7.11 9.22
N SER A 142 4.15 7.70 9.72
CA SER A 142 3.66 7.44 11.07
C SER A 142 3.17 5.99 11.25
N ILE A 143 2.52 5.43 10.22
CA ILE A 143 2.09 4.04 10.20
C ILE A 143 3.32 3.12 10.26
N LEU A 144 4.32 3.35 9.42
CA LEU A 144 5.56 2.55 9.41
C LEU A 144 6.22 2.52 10.79
N LYS A 145 6.44 3.68 11.41
CA LYS A 145 7.09 3.79 12.73
C LYS A 145 6.31 3.03 13.82
N ARG A 146 4.99 3.05 13.79
CA ARG A 146 4.13 2.41 14.82
C ARG A 146 3.91 0.91 14.61
N ASN A 147 4.08 0.41 13.39
CA ASN A 147 3.61 -0.91 12.99
C ASN A 147 4.71 -1.81 12.39
N SER A 148 5.98 -1.36 12.42
CA SER A 148 7.11 -2.10 11.87
C SER A 148 8.12 -2.47 12.94
N ASP A 149 8.49 -3.75 12.96
CA ASP A 149 9.71 -4.23 13.60
C ASP A 149 10.91 -4.09 12.65
N LEU A 150 12.11 -4.47 13.13
CA LEU A 150 13.35 -4.42 12.34
C LEU A 150 13.19 -5.12 10.99
N LYS A 151 12.57 -6.30 10.97
CA LYS A 151 12.43 -7.11 9.76
C LYS A 151 11.50 -6.46 8.74
N ILE A 152 10.40 -5.86 9.21
CA ILE A 152 9.44 -5.16 8.36
C ILE A 152 10.09 -3.92 7.77
N ILE A 153 10.75 -3.09 8.58
CA ILE A 153 11.36 -1.84 8.08
C ILE A 153 12.49 -2.14 7.10
N GLN A 154 13.33 -3.15 7.38
CA GLN A 154 14.38 -3.58 6.45
C GLN A 154 13.77 -4.06 5.13
N SER A 155 12.73 -4.89 5.18
CA SER A 155 12.06 -5.38 3.98
C SER A 155 11.41 -4.25 3.17
N PHE A 156 10.87 -3.23 3.82
CA PHE A 156 10.33 -2.03 3.18
C PHE A 156 11.45 -1.22 2.50
N THR A 157 12.53 -0.93 3.21
CA THR A 157 13.65 -0.16 2.66
C THR A 157 14.27 -0.86 1.46
N GLU A 158 14.50 -2.19 1.53
CA GLU A 158 15.00 -2.96 0.39
C GLU A 158 14.05 -2.93 -0.81
N ALA A 159 12.74 -3.05 -0.58
CA ALA A 159 11.75 -3.03 -1.64
C ALA A 159 11.66 -1.68 -2.36
N CYS A 160 12.06 -0.59 -1.70
CA CYS A 160 12.06 0.76 -2.26
C CYS A 160 13.43 1.21 -2.78
N LYS A 161 14.50 0.40 -2.64
CA LYS A 161 15.82 0.74 -3.16
C LYS A 161 15.79 0.83 -4.68
N GLY A 162 16.35 1.91 -5.21
CA GLY A 162 16.45 2.12 -6.66
C GLY A 162 15.14 2.55 -7.33
N LEU A 163 14.08 2.82 -6.56
CA LEU A 163 12.97 3.62 -7.08
C LEU A 163 13.50 5.02 -7.35
N ASP A 164 13.42 5.44 -8.60
CA ASP A 164 13.89 6.75 -9.06
C ASP A 164 12.96 7.83 -8.48
N ASN A 165 13.42 8.53 -7.46
CA ASN A 165 12.58 9.40 -6.62
C ASN A 165 12.65 10.88 -7.00
N ASP A 166 13.17 11.20 -8.18
CA ASP A 166 13.37 12.58 -8.66
C ASP A 166 12.06 13.39 -8.72
N GLY A 167 10.89 12.73 -8.64
CA GLY A 167 9.57 13.36 -8.69
C GLY A 167 8.85 13.61 -7.37
N SER A 168 9.29 13.09 -6.21
CA SER A 168 8.55 13.23 -4.94
C SER A 168 9.46 13.47 -3.73
N GLU A 169 9.59 14.73 -3.33
CA GLU A 169 10.30 15.14 -2.11
C GLU A 169 9.71 14.48 -0.86
N GLU A 170 8.39 14.30 -0.82
CA GLU A 170 7.68 13.68 0.29
C GLU A 170 8.04 12.20 0.44
N PHE A 171 8.10 11.44 -0.67
CA PHE A 171 8.53 10.04 -0.61
C PHE A 171 10.01 9.90 -0.25
N ASN A 172 10.87 10.81 -0.74
CA ASN A 172 12.27 10.86 -0.33
C ASN A 172 12.41 11.06 1.19
N GLN A 173 11.52 11.86 1.80
CA GLN A 173 11.51 12.02 3.24
C GLN A 173 11.06 10.75 3.96
N VAL A 174 10.07 10.01 3.45
CA VAL A 174 9.69 8.68 3.99
C VAL A 174 10.87 7.73 4.00
N MET A 175 11.65 7.70 2.92
CA MET A 175 12.83 6.83 2.81
C MET A 175 13.91 7.20 3.83
N LYS A 176 14.24 8.48 3.97
CA LYS A 176 15.18 8.95 5.00
C LYS A 176 14.71 8.61 6.42
N ASP A 177 13.42 8.81 6.70
CA ASP A 177 12.81 8.49 7.98
C ASP A 177 12.85 6.99 8.29
N ALA A 178 12.61 6.15 7.28
CA ALA A 178 12.65 4.70 7.39
C ALA A 178 14.07 4.18 7.63
N GLU A 179 15.07 4.73 6.94
CA GLU A 179 16.49 4.40 7.15
C GLU A 179 16.97 4.82 8.54
N ALA A 180 16.61 6.03 8.99
CA ALA A 180 16.93 6.48 10.34
C ALA A 180 16.28 5.57 11.41
N TYR A 181 15.02 5.16 11.19
CA TYR A 181 14.33 4.24 12.09
C TYR A 181 14.97 2.84 12.10
N LEU A 182 15.37 2.31 10.93
CA LEU A 182 16.10 1.05 10.81
C LEU A 182 17.41 1.09 11.62
N ILE A 183 18.20 2.14 11.49
CA ILE A 183 19.46 2.33 12.23
C ILE A 183 19.20 2.31 13.74
N ASN A 184 18.18 3.05 14.21
CA ASN A 184 17.84 3.09 15.63
C ASN A 184 17.40 1.72 16.17
N LEU A 185 16.62 0.95 15.41
CA LEU A 185 16.22 -0.41 15.79
C LEU A 185 17.41 -1.37 15.85
N GLN A 186 18.36 -1.26 14.91
CA GLN A 186 19.57 -2.07 14.92
C GLN A 186 20.44 -1.79 16.15
N PHE A 187 20.65 -0.50 16.48
CA PHE A 187 21.39 -0.11 17.69
C PHE A 187 20.74 -0.62 18.98
N ALA A 188 19.41 -0.59 19.08
CA ALA A 188 18.70 -1.08 20.26
C ALA A 188 18.94 -2.59 20.47
N ILE A 189 18.89 -3.38 19.40
CA ILE A 189 19.15 -4.83 19.45
C ILE A 189 20.61 -5.12 19.81
N ASP A 190 21.55 -4.40 19.21
CA ASP A 190 22.97 -4.59 19.48
C ASP A 190 23.30 -4.27 20.95
N PHE A 191 22.67 -3.22 21.52
CA PHE A 191 22.82 -2.84 22.92
C PHE A 191 22.23 -3.86 23.90
N ASP A 192 21.02 -4.38 23.62
CA ASP A 192 20.38 -5.40 24.44
C ASP A 192 21.13 -6.75 24.40
N SER A 193 21.76 -7.07 23.26
CA SER A 193 22.59 -8.27 23.12
C SER A 193 23.94 -8.18 23.85
N GLY A 194 24.43 -6.96 24.08
CA GLY A 194 25.67 -6.69 24.82
C GLY A 194 25.58 -6.89 26.34
N PHE A 195 24.37 -6.89 26.90
CA PHE A 195 24.13 -7.08 28.34
C PHE A 195 23.94 -8.56 28.76
N SER A 196 23.90 -9.51 27.81
CA SER A 196 23.75 -10.95 28.09
C SER A 196 25.08 -11.72 28.10
N ARG A 197 26.22 -11.04 28.30
CA ARG A 197 27.55 -11.68 28.38
C ARG A 197 28.34 -11.19 29.61
N GLU A 198 28.08 -11.85 30.74
CA GLU A 198 29.04 -12.16 31.83
C GLU A 198 29.06 -13.70 31.88
N ASP A 199 30.14 -14.49 31.85
CA ASP A 199 31.59 -14.30 31.88
C ASP A 199 32.22 -15.52 31.20
N THR A 200 33.32 -15.34 30.46
CA THR A 200 34.59 -16.06 30.69
C THR A 200 35.72 -15.52 29.79
N ASP A 201 36.69 -14.92 30.48
CA ASP A 201 38.13 -14.71 30.24
C ASP A 201 38.78 -14.74 28.85
N GLU A 202 39.65 -13.72 28.72
CA GLU A 202 40.99 -13.72 28.12
C GLU A 202 41.20 -14.34 26.72
N ASN A 203 41.25 -13.47 25.70
CA ASN A 203 42.54 -13.18 25.07
C ASN A 203 42.52 -11.97 24.13
N LEU A 204 43.59 -11.21 24.28
CA LEU A 204 44.09 -10.17 23.39
C LEU A 204 44.18 -10.68 21.93
N GLY A 205 43.68 -9.93 20.96
CA GLY A 205 43.90 -10.26 19.56
C GLY A 205 43.23 -9.31 18.59
N ASN A 206 43.95 -8.25 18.22
CA ASN A 206 43.75 -7.40 17.04
C ASN A 206 42.70 -7.88 16.03
N THR A 207 41.71 -7.05 15.73
CA THR A 207 41.06 -7.11 14.42
C THR A 207 40.78 -5.72 13.88
N THR A 208 41.57 -5.41 12.85
CA THR A 208 41.60 -4.25 11.99
C THR A 208 40.21 -3.92 11.43
N LEU A 209 39.81 -2.65 11.50
CA LEU A 209 38.76 -2.03 10.69
C LEU A 209 38.99 -2.37 9.20
N GLN A 210 38.32 -3.39 8.68
CA GLN A 210 38.27 -3.66 7.25
C GLN A 210 37.30 -2.69 6.60
N LYS A 211 37.89 -1.64 6.04
CA LYS A 211 37.32 -0.77 5.02
C LYS A 211 37.07 -1.61 3.77
N SER A 212 35.83 -2.03 3.51
CA SER A 212 35.49 -2.67 2.24
C SER A 212 35.41 -1.59 1.15
N SER A 213 36.29 -1.75 0.17
CA SER A 213 36.35 -0.97 -1.05
C SER A 213 35.11 -1.25 -1.91
N HIS A 214 34.22 -0.27 -2.04
CA HIS A 214 33.22 -0.25 -3.09
C HIS A 214 33.91 -0.04 -4.45
N VAL A 215 33.91 -1.08 -5.27
CA VAL A 215 34.18 -0.98 -6.71
C VAL A 215 32.87 -0.60 -7.39
N ASN A 216 32.86 0.57 -8.02
CA ASN A 216 31.80 1.03 -8.90
C ASN A 216 31.63 0.05 -10.08
N SER A 217 30.42 -0.49 -10.24
CA SER A 217 29.92 -0.92 -11.55
C SER A 217 28.55 -0.29 -11.77
N MET A 218 28.52 0.84 -12.47
CA MET A 218 27.29 1.40 -13.02
C MET A 218 26.72 0.40 -14.03
N SER A 219 25.57 -0.19 -13.74
CA SER A 219 24.64 -0.61 -14.79
C SER A 219 23.64 0.52 -14.98
N MET A 220 23.61 1.10 -16.17
CA MET A 220 22.52 1.98 -16.57
C MET A 220 21.28 1.10 -16.77
N SER A 221 20.37 1.07 -15.79
CA SER A 221 19.01 0.62 -16.05
C SER A 221 18.22 1.78 -16.64
N ALA A 222 17.50 1.51 -17.71
CA ALA A 222 16.57 2.45 -18.31
C ALA A 222 15.57 2.94 -17.25
N SER A 223 15.50 4.26 -17.08
CA SER A 223 14.64 4.94 -16.12
C SER A 223 13.17 4.71 -16.50
N ASN A 224 12.51 3.77 -15.82
CA ASN A 224 11.05 3.80 -15.73
C ASN A 224 10.71 4.92 -14.75
N LEU A 225 10.09 5.99 -15.23
CA LEU A 225 9.58 7.06 -14.39
C LEU A 225 8.56 6.47 -13.38
N HIS A 226 8.98 6.27 -12.13
CA HIS A 226 8.06 5.90 -11.05
C HIS A 226 7.10 7.06 -10.76
N ARG A 227 5.81 6.77 -10.63
CA ARG A 227 4.70 7.75 -10.66
C ARG A 227 4.35 8.32 -9.29
N LEU A 228 5.29 8.29 -8.34
CA LEU A 228 5.15 8.85 -7.01
C LEU A 228 4.76 10.35 -7.02
N GLY A 229 5.06 11.06 -8.12
CA GLY A 229 4.68 12.47 -8.33
C GLY A 229 3.34 12.72 -9.06
N ILE A 230 2.71 11.72 -9.70
CA ILE A 230 1.51 11.94 -10.55
C ILE A 230 0.24 12.16 -9.73
N PHE A 231 0.22 11.77 -8.46
CA PHE A 231 -0.96 11.93 -7.60
C PHE A 231 -1.26 13.38 -7.16
N LYS A 232 -0.49 14.36 -7.62
CA LYS A 232 -0.82 15.79 -7.47
C LYS A 232 -1.93 16.25 -8.43
N ALA A 233 -2.19 15.53 -9.52
CA ALA A 233 -2.99 16.03 -10.64
C ALA A 233 -4.53 15.90 -10.50
N LEU A 234 -5.06 15.11 -9.56
CA LEU A 234 -6.51 15.00 -9.35
C LEU A 234 -7.08 15.97 -8.30
N ALA A 235 -6.21 16.66 -7.55
CA ALA A 235 -6.63 17.65 -6.56
C ALA A 235 -6.74 19.09 -7.13
N ASN A 236 -6.11 19.36 -8.28
CA ASN A 236 -6.05 20.69 -8.89
C ASN A 236 -6.94 20.87 -10.14
N SER A 237 -7.77 19.90 -10.53
CA SER A 237 -8.75 20.09 -11.61
C SER A 237 -10.00 20.88 -11.14
N GLY A 238 -9.80 21.88 -10.28
CA GLY A 238 -10.79 22.91 -9.96
C GLY A 238 -10.94 23.96 -11.06
N ASP A 239 -10.07 23.96 -12.08
CA ASP A 239 -10.07 24.90 -13.21
C ASP A 239 -10.32 24.22 -14.57
N LEU A 240 -11.31 23.32 -14.62
CA LEU A 240 -11.94 22.89 -15.87
C LEU A 240 -13.45 23.17 -15.85
N SER A 241 -13.83 24.35 -15.35
CA SER A 241 -15.03 25.04 -15.85
C SER A 241 -14.62 25.84 -17.09
N ASP A 242 -15.39 25.70 -18.17
CA ASP A 242 -15.42 26.56 -19.38
C ASP A 242 -14.93 25.98 -20.71
N GLN A 243 -14.96 24.66 -20.94
CA GLN A 243 -14.88 24.12 -22.33
C GLN A 243 -15.88 23.02 -22.73
N THR A 244 -16.92 22.75 -21.93
CA THR A 244 -18.00 21.82 -22.32
C THR A 244 -19.25 22.48 -22.92
N SER A 245 -19.24 23.80 -23.15
CA SER A 245 -20.35 24.52 -23.80
C SER A 245 -20.26 24.62 -25.33
N LEU A 246 -19.28 23.98 -25.98
CA LEU A 246 -19.02 24.15 -27.43
C LEU A 246 -19.43 22.97 -28.33
N PHE A 247 -20.11 21.92 -27.82
CA PHE A 247 -20.51 20.77 -28.65
C PHE A 247 -21.98 20.33 -28.52
N ILE A 248 -22.89 21.20 -28.07
CA ILE A 248 -24.34 20.95 -28.15
C ILE A 248 -25.04 22.22 -28.63
N ASN A 249 -24.99 22.51 -29.94
CA ASN A 249 -26.03 23.27 -30.66
C ASN A 249 -25.72 23.42 -32.15
N GLN A 250 -25.75 22.34 -32.93
CA GLN A 250 -26.03 22.41 -34.37
C GLN A 250 -26.70 21.11 -34.83
N ASN A 251 -28.01 21.01 -34.59
CA ASN A 251 -28.95 20.26 -35.43
C ASN A 251 -30.36 20.59 -34.95
N ASN A 252 -30.85 21.76 -35.35
CA ASN A 252 -32.26 22.07 -35.52
C ASN A 252 -32.36 23.37 -36.34
N VAL A 253 -32.52 23.22 -37.65
CA VAL A 253 -33.04 24.29 -38.51
C VAL A 253 -34.43 23.85 -38.98
N PRO A 254 -35.47 24.66 -38.76
CA PRO A 254 -36.79 24.44 -39.33
C PRO A 254 -36.98 25.27 -40.61
N VAL A 255 -37.51 24.66 -41.68
CA VAL A 255 -38.62 25.17 -42.52
C VAL A 255 -39.38 23.96 -43.05
#